data_AF-A0A970WTW2-F1
#
_entry.id   AF-A0A970WTW2-F1
#
_cell.length_a   1.000
_cell.length_b   1.000
_cell.length_c   1.000
_cell.angle_alpha   90.00
_cell.angle_beta   90.00
_cell.angle_gamma   90.00
#
_symmetry.space_group_name_H-M   'P 1'
#
loop_
_entity.id
_entity.type
_entity.pdbx_description
1 polymer ?
#
loop_
_entity_poly.entity_id
_entity_poly.type
_entity_poly.pdbx_seq_one_letter_code
_entity_poly.pdbx_strand_id
1 'polypeptide(L)'
;MKKILLVTIVMIAVVVNGTAQNINHAFFQKVSYVGAFDGVNDWTEGWANWDPVNTDYGTPTVTKGNGQFTRAGGVHIAADETWSGIVKLDGWVFVDAGATLTILPGTLIRATNKSVLSIERGGKIMAAGTKAQPIVFTSLQGAGFRANSDWGGLVINGYGINNLPGGTGVAEGGIGSEYGGSNNEDNSGVLTYIRIEFPGYEVATGSEVNGLTLNSVGSGTRIEYVQVSYSGDDGFEWFGGSVNAKYLISYKTEDDDFDTDNGFSGMVQFGLILRDPSIVDTDTANAFESDNNSSGTELTPVTKAIFSNISAFGASKDQATWAGNPQNHKDGAAMRIRRASRLSIYNSLFLGWGKGVRLESSFTHNAAVSDELAVKNNILGGIYGKKYGDASVMTEAEVESWFLAEARKNRMLVSDAEAKIADPFNLAAPNFQPQAGSPVFNASYWVLTSSKLISMKEGSLTLRSYPNPFIGSANIEVNVSGKTNGTLVVYNMSGAEVTLLHSGVLMAGMHHFTFDAENLPKGLYLVRLITPQENKTLKILAQ
;
A
#
# COMPACT_ATOMS: atom_id res chain seq x y z
N MET A 1 51.32 7.12 45.89
CA MET A 1 50.87 6.10 44.93
C MET A 1 49.36 5.93 45.03
N LYS A 2 48.59 6.58 44.16
CA LYS A 2 47.22 6.19 43.82
C LYS A 2 47.03 6.49 42.34
N LYS A 3 46.99 5.42 41.52
CA LYS A 3 46.74 5.48 40.08
C LYS A 3 45.26 5.80 39.87
N ILE A 4 44.96 6.88 39.16
CA ILE A 4 43.62 7.17 38.65
C ILE A 4 43.46 6.33 37.38
N LEU A 5 42.56 5.35 37.43
CA LEU A 5 42.20 4.50 36.29
C LEU A 5 41.16 5.27 35.46
N LEU A 6 41.57 5.77 34.29
CA LEU A 6 40.67 6.34 33.30
C LEU A 6 39.99 5.17 32.58
N VAL A 7 38.71 4.91 32.87
CA VAL A 7 37.91 3.93 32.13
C VAL A 7 37.35 4.63 30.91
N THR A 8 38.00 4.46 29.77
CA THR A 8 37.45 4.84 28.47
C THR A 8 36.39 3.80 28.11
N ILE A 9 35.11 4.13 28.33
CA ILE A 9 33.99 3.37 27.79
C ILE A 9 33.97 3.64 26.28
N VAL A 10 34.53 2.71 25.51
CA VAL A 10 34.31 2.66 24.07
C VAL A 10 32.89 2.13 23.88
N MET A 11 31.93 3.03 23.71
CA MET A 11 30.65 2.65 23.10
C MET A 11 30.95 2.18 21.68
N ILE A 12 30.91 0.87 21.46
CA ILE A 12 30.79 0.32 20.11
C ILE A 12 29.37 0.65 19.68
N ALA A 13 29.21 1.77 18.98
CA ALA A 13 28.03 2.00 18.16
C ALA A 13 28.06 0.92 17.06
N VAL A 14 27.27 -0.14 17.25
CA VAL A 14 26.89 -1.00 16.14
C VAL A 14 25.98 -0.15 15.27
N VAL A 15 26.57 0.54 14.30
CA VAL A 15 25.82 1.12 13.19
C VAL A 15 25.29 -0.07 12.39
N VAL A 16 24.10 -0.54 12.76
CA VAL A 16 23.29 -1.33 11.84
C VAL A 16 22.96 -0.36 10.71
N ASN A 17 23.68 -0.44 9.59
CA ASN A 17 23.30 0.27 8.35
C ASN A 17 21.93 -0.27 7.93
N GLY A 18 20.86 0.28 8.51
CA GLY A 18 19.50 -0.09 8.17
C GLY A 18 19.21 0.45 6.79
N THR A 19 19.23 -0.37 5.75
CA THR A 19 18.69 0.08 4.47
C THR A 19 17.17 0.22 4.58
N ALA A 20 16.56 1.03 3.73
CA ALA A 20 15.11 1.07 3.56
C ALA A 20 14.57 -0.33 3.29
N GLN A 21 13.33 -0.55 3.71
CA GLN A 21 12.65 -1.81 3.44
C GLN A 21 12.59 -2.04 1.92
N ASN A 22 12.92 -3.26 1.49
CA ASN A 22 12.94 -3.57 0.06
C ASN A 22 11.54 -3.99 -0.41
N ILE A 23 11.07 -3.36 -1.49
CA ILE A 23 9.83 -3.68 -2.19
C ILE A 23 9.77 -5.12 -2.78
N ASN A 24 10.88 -5.86 -2.78
CA ASN A 24 10.91 -7.28 -3.12
C ASN A 24 10.40 -8.17 -1.98
N HIS A 25 9.11 -8.08 -1.73
CA HIS A 25 8.39 -8.90 -0.78
C HIS A 25 7.28 -9.69 -1.50
N ALA A 26 6.96 -10.89 -1.01
CA ALA A 26 5.94 -11.75 -1.63
C ALA A 26 4.52 -11.16 -1.59
N PHE A 27 4.28 -10.21 -0.67
CA PHE A 27 3.04 -9.44 -0.61
C PHE A 27 2.78 -8.66 -1.90
N PHE A 28 3.80 -8.02 -2.46
CA PHE A 28 3.61 -7.14 -3.62
C PHE A 28 3.44 -7.94 -4.91
N GLN A 29 2.36 -7.63 -5.62
CA GLN A 29 2.18 -8.06 -6.99
C GLN A 29 3.11 -7.26 -7.89
N LYS A 30 4.05 -7.92 -8.55
CA LYS A 30 4.95 -7.27 -9.50
C LYS A 30 4.20 -6.97 -10.78
N VAL A 31 3.83 -5.71 -10.97
CA VAL A 31 3.19 -5.19 -12.19
C VAL A 31 4.18 -4.40 -13.03
N SER A 32 3.89 -4.14 -14.31
CA SER A 32 4.79 -3.38 -15.18
C SER A 32 4.56 -1.86 -15.13
N TYR A 33 3.52 -1.37 -14.44
CA TYR A 33 3.11 0.04 -14.47
C TYR A 33 3.34 0.76 -13.14
N VAL A 34 3.47 2.08 -13.21
CA VAL A 34 3.45 3.01 -12.07
C VAL A 34 2.01 3.46 -11.79
N GLY A 35 1.67 3.66 -10.53
CA GLY A 35 0.30 3.93 -10.09
C GLY A 35 -0.52 2.64 -9.97
N ALA A 36 -1.82 2.80 -9.76
CA ALA A 36 -2.74 1.70 -9.44
C ALA A 36 -3.43 1.05 -10.65
N PHE A 37 -3.24 1.59 -11.86
CA PHE A 37 -4.03 1.23 -13.05
C PHE A 37 -3.16 0.80 -14.23
N ASP A 38 -3.60 -0.23 -14.95
CA ASP A 38 -2.85 -0.89 -16.04
C ASP A 38 -3.31 -0.45 -17.45
N GLY A 39 -4.29 0.45 -17.55
CA GLY A 39 -4.87 0.94 -18.79
C GLY A 39 -5.98 0.06 -19.36
N VAL A 40 -6.35 -1.03 -18.69
CA VAL A 40 -7.33 -2.01 -19.17
C VAL A 40 -8.33 -2.42 -18.09
N ASN A 41 -7.83 -2.87 -16.93
CA ASN A 41 -8.63 -3.37 -15.83
C ASN A 41 -8.92 -2.24 -14.83
N ASP A 42 -10.19 -1.89 -14.70
CA ASP A 42 -10.66 -1.03 -13.62
C ASP A 42 -11.08 -1.88 -12.42
N TRP A 43 -10.21 -1.95 -11.41
CA TRP A 43 -10.48 -2.69 -10.18
C TRP A 43 -11.50 -1.97 -9.27
N THR A 44 -11.83 -0.71 -9.55
CA THR A 44 -12.85 0.06 -8.80
C THR A 44 -14.27 -0.21 -9.30
N GLU A 45 -14.40 -0.63 -10.56
CA GLU A 45 -15.68 -0.85 -11.23
C GLU A 45 -16.57 -1.82 -10.45
N GLY A 46 -17.85 -1.51 -10.34
CA GLY A 46 -18.89 -2.41 -9.83
C GLY A 46 -19.07 -2.46 -8.32
N TRP A 47 -18.14 -1.94 -7.52
CA TRP A 47 -18.27 -1.92 -6.05
C TRP A 47 -18.03 -0.55 -5.43
N ALA A 48 -17.13 0.27 -5.99
CA ALA A 48 -16.89 1.63 -5.52
C ALA A 48 -18.13 2.52 -5.78
N ASN A 49 -18.29 3.58 -4.98
CA ASN A 49 -19.33 4.59 -5.16
C ASN A 49 -18.73 5.98 -5.37
N TRP A 50 -19.05 6.62 -6.49
CA TRP A 50 -18.59 7.99 -6.80
C TRP A 50 -19.68 9.05 -6.57
N ASP A 51 -20.88 8.65 -6.15
CA ASP A 51 -21.94 9.56 -5.70
C ASP A 51 -22.68 9.01 -4.46
N PRO A 52 -21.95 8.82 -3.34
CA PRO A 52 -22.56 8.36 -2.10
C PRO A 52 -23.50 9.41 -1.48
N VAL A 53 -23.42 10.69 -1.89
CA VAL A 53 -24.32 11.74 -1.42
C VAL A 53 -25.74 11.48 -1.88
N ASN A 54 -25.94 11.11 -3.16
CA ASN A 54 -27.28 10.90 -3.72
C ASN A 54 -27.75 9.43 -3.71
N THR A 55 -26.92 8.48 -3.28
CA THR A 55 -27.29 7.06 -3.24
C THR A 55 -28.41 6.79 -2.23
N ASP A 56 -29.46 6.08 -2.62
CA ASP A 56 -30.50 5.63 -1.68
C ASP A 56 -30.10 4.29 -1.03
N TYR A 57 -30.00 4.29 0.30
CA TYR A 57 -29.65 3.13 1.12
C TYR A 57 -30.84 2.55 1.88
N GLY A 58 -32.06 3.02 1.61
CA GLY A 58 -33.29 2.54 2.24
C GLY A 58 -33.35 2.82 3.75
N THR A 59 -34.41 2.36 4.40
CA THR A 59 -34.64 2.61 5.83
C THR A 59 -34.13 1.44 6.68
N PRO A 60 -33.41 1.70 7.79
CA PRO A 60 -33.04 0.65 8.72
C PRO A 60 -34.23 -0.13 9.27
N THR A 61 -34.03 -1.43 9.46
CA THR A 61 -35.03 -2.37 9.99
C THR A 61 -34.64 -2.96 11.34
N VAL A 62 -33.36 -2.86 11.71
CA VAL A 62 -32.80 -3.33 12.98
C VAL A 62 -31.89 -2.24 13.54
N THR A 63 -31.94 -2.03 14.85
CA THR A 63 -31.02 -1.12 15.54
C THR A 63 -29.94 -1.92 16.27
N LYS A 64 -28.70 -1.45 16.17
CA LYS A 64 -27.52 -1.91 16.91
C LYS A 64 -26.93 -0.71 17.63
N GLY A 65 -26.76 -0.82 18.93
CA GLY A 65 -26.48 0.32 19.80
C GLY A 65 -27.70 0.81 20.58
N ASN A 66 -27.49 1.77 21.47
CA ASN A 66 -28.46 2.27 22.45
C ASN A 66 -28.43 3.81 22.59
N GLY A 67 -27.81 4.53 21.66
CA GLY A 67 -27.69 5.98 21.66
C GLY A 67 -26.77 6.53 22.75
N GLN A 68 -25.87 5.72 23.32
CA GLN A 68 -24.88 6.17 24.29
C GLN A 68 -23.51 6.38 23.63
N PHE A 69 -22.84 7.47 24.02
CA PHE A 69 -21.54 7.90 23.48
C PHE A 69 -20.47 7.93 24.56
N THR A 70 -20.46 6.88 25.38
CA THR A 70 -19.42 6.65 26.39
C THR A 70 -19.09 5.18 26.40
N ARG A 71 -17.85 4.81 26.74
CA ARG A 71 -17.46 3.39 26.83
C ARG A 71 -18.34 2.62 27.80
N ALA A 72 -18.59 3.18 28.98
CA ALA A 72 -19.40 2.54 30.02
C ALA A 72 -20.89 2.40 29.66
N GLY A 73 -21.44 3.34 28.87
CA GLY A 73 -22.84 3.34 28.47
C GLY A 73 -23.12 2.66 27.12
N GLY A 74 -22.11 2.52 26.27
CA GLY A 74 -22.23 1.93 24.94
C GLY A 74 -22.62 0.45 24.97
N VAL A 75 -22.94 -0.09 23.79
CA VAL A 75 -23.27 -1.52 23.67
C VAL A 75 -22.01 -2.34 23.49
N HIS A 76 -21.90 -3.41 24.27
CA HIS A 76 -20.81 -4.38 24.18
C HIS A 76 -21.32 -5.70 23.61
N ILE A 77 -20.76 -6.10 22.47
CA ILE A 77 -20.97 -7.41 21.84
C ILE A 77 -19.99 -8.38 22.49
N ALA A 78 -20.46 -9.09 23.52
CA ALA A 78 -19.65 -10.01 24.34
C ALA A 78 -19.65 -11.46 23.85
N ALA A 79 -20.40 -11.77 22.79
CA ALA A 79 -20.45 -13.08 22.15
C ALA A 79 -20.67 -12.91 20.64
N ASP A 80 -20.41 -13.97 19.87
CA ASP A 80 -20.54 -13.94 18.43
C ASP A 80 -21.92 -13.45 17.97
N GLU A 81 -21.91 -12.51 17.03
CA GLU A 81 -23.11 -11.88 16.51
C GLU A 81 -23.03 -11.76 14.99
N THR A 82 -24.19 -11.85 14.31
CA THR A 82 -24.27 -11.69 12.85
C THR A 82 -25.20 -10.54 12.49
N TRP A 83 -24.72 -9.62 11.66
CA TRP A 83 -25.48 -8.51 11.09
C TRP A 83 -25.82 -8.75 9.62
N SER A 84 -27.03 -8.37 9.23
CA SER A 84 -27.52 -8.44 7.84
C SER A 84 -28.64 -7.44 7.59
N GLY A 85 -28.90 -7.12 6.33
CA GLY A 85 -29.95 -6.17 5.93
C GLY A 85 -29.55 -4.71 6.13
N ILE A 86 -30.52 -3.86 6.45
CA ILE A 86 -30.30 -2.43 6.72
C ILE A 86 -30.33 -2.20 8.23
N VAL A 87 -29.15 -1.94 8.79
CA VAL A 87 -28.87 -1.80 10.23
C VAL A 87 -28.73 -0.32 10.57
N LYS A 88 -29.38 0.14 11.63
CA LYS A 88 -29.10 1.43 12.27
C LYS A 88 -27.99 1.23 13.30
N LEU A 89 -26.84 1.88 13.13
CA LEU A 89 -25.84 1.98 14.18
C LEU A 89 -26.17 3.22 15.03
N ASP A 90 -26.40 3.04 16.33
CA ASP A 90 -26.90 4.09 17.22
C ASP A 90 -26.08 4.20 18.51
N GLY A 91 -25.11 5.10 18.52
CA GLY A 91 -24.15 5.24 19.62
C GLY A 91 -22.87 4.44 19.42
N TRP A 92 -22.12 4.25 20.50
CA TRP A 92 -20.88 3.49 20.49
C TRP A 92 -21.17 2.01 20.69
N VAL A 93 -20.66 1.19 19.77
CA VAL A 93 -20.77 -0.27 19.79
C VAL A 93 -19.36 -0.86 19.79
N PHE A 94 -19.08 -1.72 20.77
CA PHE A 94 -17.81 -2.37 20.99
C PHE A 94 -17.93 -3.87 20.73
N VAL A 95 -16.99 -4.45 20.00
CA VAL A 95 -16.86 -5.91 19.87
C VAL A 95 -15.78 -6.37 20.83
N ASP A 96 -16.18 -7.02 21.91
CA ASP A 96 -15.29 -7.35 23.03
C ASP A 96 -14.34 -8.50 22.70
N ALA A 97 -13.31 -8.64 23.54
CA ALA A 97 -12.35 -9.72 23.45
C ALA A 97 -13.04 -11.10 23.49
N GLY A 98 -12.75 -11.94 22.50
CA GLY A 98 -13.34 -13.28 22.36
C GLY A 98 -14.67 -13.31 21.57
N ALA A 99 -15.24 -12.16 21.22
CA ALA A 99 -16.42 -12.09 20.35
C ALA A 99 -16.04 -11.84 18.89
N THR A 100 -16.83 -12.41 17.98
CA THR A 100 -16.74 -12.15 16.53
C THR A 100 -18.02 -11.52 16.01
N LEU A 101 -17.91 -10.31 15.47
CA LEU A 101 -18.98 -9.69 14.68
C LEU A 101 -18.86 -10.10 13.22
N THR A 102 -19.80 -10.90 12.74
CA THR A 102 -19.91 -11.26 11.31
C THR A 102 -20.89 -10.32 10.61
N ILE A 103 -20.50 -9.70 9.50
CA ILE A 103 -21.38 -8.85 8.69
C ILE A 103 -21.53 -9.50 7.32
N LEU A 104 -22.75 -9.87 6.96
CA LEU A 104 -23.02 -10.58 5.70
C LEU A 104 -22.88 -9.64 4.48
N PRO A 105 -22.52 -10.15 3.29
CA PRO A 105 -22.46 -9.36 2.06
C PRO A 105 -23.75 -8.57 1.79
N GLY A 106 -23.61 -7.33 1.29
CA GLY A 106 -24.74 -6.45 0.98
C GLY A 106 -25.41 -5.79 2.19
N THR A 107 -24.87 -5.97 3.39
CA THR A 107 -25.38 -5.28 4.59
C THR A 107 -25.10 -3.77 4.49
N LEU A 108 -26.10 -2.97 4.83
CA LEU A 108 -26.03 -1.53 4.92
C LEU A 108 -26.11 -1.11 6.39
N ILE A 109 -25.06 -0.49 6.92
CA ILE A 109 -24.96 0.03 8.27
C ILE A 109 -25.11 1.56 8.18
N ARG A 110 -26.22 2.09 8.68
CA ARG A 110 -26.57 3.51 8.67
C ARG A 110 -26.39 4.10 10.07
N ALA A 111 -25.38 4.93 10.25
CA ALA A 111 -24.90 5.40 11.55
C ALA A 111 -25.53 6.74 11.96
N THR A 112 -25.98 6.86 13.20
CA THR A 112 -26.36 8.17 13.77
C THR A 112 -25.11 9.03 14.00
N ASN A 113 -25.32 10.33 14.14
CA ASN A 113 -24.26 11.26 14.50
C ASN A 113 -23.49 10.77 15.73
N LYS A 114 -22.15 10.90 15.70
CA LYS A 114 -21.19 10.42 16.72
C LYS A 114 -21.08 8.90 16.90
N SER A 115 -21.84 8.10 16.15
CA SER A 115 -21.75 6.63 16.30
C SER A 115 -20.37 6.13 15.90
N VAL A 116 -19.89 5.12 16.63
CA VAL A 116 -18.60 4.46 16.40
C VAL A 116 -18.83 2.96 16.50
N LEU A 117 -18.25 2.21 15.57
CA LEU A 117 -18.07 0.77 15.72
C LEU A 117 -16.58 0.52 16.03
N SER A 118 -16.30 0.03 17.23
CA SER A 118 -14.94 -0.30 17.66
C SER A 118 -14.78 -1.80 17.85
N ILE A 119 -13.80 -2.38 17.17
CA ILE A 119 -13.36 -3.75 17.39
C ILE A 119 -12.28 -3.69 18.46
N GLU A 120 -12.59 -4.18 19.66
CA GLU A 120 -11.66 -4.13 20.79
C GLU A 120 -10.55 -5.16 20.63
N ARG A 121 -9.45 -4.94 21.33
CA ARG A 121 -8.31 -5.86 21.32
C ARG A 121 -8.74 -7.28 21.73
N GLY A 122 -8.57 -8.23 20.81
CA GLY A 122 -8.99 -9.63 20.96
C GLY A 122 -10.41 -9.94 20.47
N GLY A 123 -11.19 -8.92 20.09
CA GLY A 123 -12.42 -9.07 19.31
C GLY A 123 -12.11 -9.19 17.81
N LYS A 124 -13.11 -9.60 17.02
CA LYS A 124 -12.95 -9.77 15.57
C LYS A 124 -14.12 -9.21 14.78
N ILE A 125 -13.81 -8.68 13.59
CA ILE A 125 -14.80 -8.36 12.56
C ILE A 125 -14.62 -9.25 11.34
N MET A 126 -15.69 -9.94 10.92
CA MET A 126 -15.72 -10.74 9.70
C MET A 126 -16.69 -10.08 8.72
N ALA A 127 -16.22 -9.06 8.01
CA ALA A 127 -16.97 -8.32 7.00
C ALA A 127 -16.37 -8.61 5.61
N ALA A 128 -16.81 -9.71 5.00
CA ALA A 128 -16.36 -10.14 3.68
C ALA A 128 -17.47 -9.90 2.66
N GLY A 129 -17.62 -8.64 2.23
CA GLY A 129 -18.46 -8.27 1.10
C GLY A 129 -17.96 -8.87 -0.21
N THR A 130 -18.71 -8.64 -1.29
CA THR A 130 -18.30 -9.03 -2.65
C THR A 130 -18.40 -7.86 -3.60
N LYS A 131 -17.75 -7.95 -4.76
CA LYS A 131 -17.88 -6.92 -5.83
C LYS A 131 -19.34 -6.56 -6.11
N ALA A 132 -20.24 -7.55 -6.16
CA ALA A 132 -21.66 -7.34 -6.45
C ALA A 132 -22.50 -6.95 -5.23
N GLN A 133 -22.00 -7.21 -4.02
CA GLN A 133 -22.70 -6.96 -2.76
C GLN A 133 -21.71 -6.41 -1.73
N PRO A 134 -21.20 -5.18 -1.92
CA PRO A 134 -20.32 -4.56 -0.95
C PRO A 134 -21.07 -4.34 0.37
N ILE A 135 -20.34 -4.34 1.48
CA ILE A 135 -20.87 -3.91 2.78
C ILE A 135 -20.63 -2.40 2.89
N VAL A 136 -21.64 -1.67 3.36
CA VAL A 136 -21.60 -0.19 3.40
C VAL A 136 -21.82 0.28 4.82
N PHE A 137 -20.89 1.06 5.34
CA PHE A 137 -21.06 1.90 6.53
C PHE A 137 -21.27 3.33 6.04
N THR A 138 -22.37 3.98 6.41
CA THR A 138 -22.74 5.30 5.88
C THR A 138 -23.62 6.08 6.85
N SER A 139 -23.84 7.35 6.53
CA SER A 139 -24.69 8.27 7.28
C SER A 139 -26.16 7.81 7.36
N LEU A 140 -26.80 8.07 8.50
CA LEU A 140 -28.25 7.94 8.66
C LEU A 140 -29.03 9.07 7.92
N GLN A 141 -28.37 10.14 7.49
CA GLN A 141 -29.01 11.18 6.66
C GLN A 141 -29.49 10.61 5.32
N GLY A 142 -30.61 11.15 4.84
CA GLY A 142 -31.20 10.78 3.56
C GLY A 142 -30.32 11.18 2.36
N ALA A 143 -30.59 10.57 1.21
CA ALA A 143 -29.94 10.96 -0.04
C ALA A 143 -30.09 12.47 -0.29
N GLY A 144 -28.99 13.13 -0.68
CA GLY A 144 -28.92 14.58 -0.90
C GLY A 144 -28.68 15.43 0.35
N PHE A 145 -28.67 14.84 1.55
CA PHE A 145 -28.49 15.55 2.83
C PHE A 145 -27.27 15.09 3.64
N ARG A 146 -26.40 14.26 3.04
CA ARG A 146 -25.20 13.74 3.70
C ARG A 146 -24.07 14.76 3.63
N ALA A 147 -23.31 14.86 4.70
CA ALA A 147 -22.13 15.69 4.81
C ALA A 147 -20.97 14.87 5.40
N ASN A 148 -19.74 15.35 5.21
CA ASN A 148 -18.58 14.89 5.96
C ASN A 148 -18.84 14.92 7.47
N SER A 149 -18.16 14.04 8.22
CA SER A 149 -18.34 13.90 9.66
C SER A 149 -19.79 13.57 10.08
N ASP A 150 -20.58 12.89 9.25
CA ASP A 150 -21.95 12.55 9.67
C ASP A 150 -21.98 11.52 10.82
N TRP A 151 -20.91 10.75 11.00
CA TRP A 151 -20.70 9.79 12.10
C TRP A 151 -19.21 9.61 12.42
N GLY A 152 -18.89 8.89 13.50
CA GLY A 152 -17.52 8.76 14.02
C GLY A 152 -16.60 8.00 13.06
N GLY A 153 -16.78 6.69 12.93
CA GLY A 153 -15.95 5.87 12.04
C GLY A 153 -15.85 4.41 12.48
N LEU A 154 -15.01 3.66 11.77
CA LEU A 154 -14.70 2.27 12.09
C LEU A 154 -13.30 2.18 12.69
N VAL A 155 -13.22 1.66 13.92
CA VAL A 155 -11.96 1.53 14.66
C VAL A 155 -11.64 0.04 14.86
N ILE A 156 -10.41 -0.36 14.55
CA ILE A 156 -9.92 -1.72 14.80
C ILE A 156 -8.69 -1.66 15.70
N ASN A 157 -8.78 -2.28 16.88
CA ASN A 157 -7.72 -2.31 17.87
C ASN A 157 -7.12 -3.71 17.96
N GLY A 158 -5.85 -3.86 17.58
CA GLY A 158 -5.12 -5.12 17.55
C GLY A 158 -4.07 -5.27 18.63
N TYR A 159 -3.41 -6.45 18.64
CA TYR A 159 -2.27 -6.79 19.52
C TYR A 159 -0.90 -6.54 18.88
N GLY A 160 -0.86 -5.87 17.73
CA GLY A 160 0.37 -5.53 17.02
C GLY A 160 1.33 -4.66 17.82
N ILE A 161 2.58 -4.64 17.39
CA ILE A 161 3.64 -3.87 18.04
C ILE A 161 3.53 -2.40 17.62
N ASN A 162 3.64 -1.50 18.58
CA ASN A 162 3.79 -0.05 18.37
C ASN A 162 5.00 0.46 19.17
N ASN A 163 5.30 1.75 19.05
CA ASN A 163 6.40 2.39 19.76
C ASN A 163 5.97 3.26 20.95
N LEU A 164 4.74 3.09 21.43
CA LEU A 164 4.25 3.78 22.60
C LEU A 164 4.95 3.27 23.87
N PRO A 165 5.15 4.12 24.88
CA PRO A 165 5.66 3.68 26.18
C PRO A 165 4.81 2.54 26.76
N GLY A 166 5.44 1.39 27.02
CA GLY A 166 4.74 0.20 27.53
C GLY A 166 4.09 -0.69 26.47
N GLY A 167 4.11 -0.29 25.18
CA GLY A 167 3.61 -1.08 24.05
C GLY A 167 2.09 -1.06 23.89
N THR A 168 1.38 -0.23 24.65
CA THR A 168 -0.09 -0.10 24.62
C THR A 168 -0.51 1.36 24.61
N GLY A 169 -1.58 1.66 23.87
CA GLY A 169 -2.17 2.99 23.76
C GLY A 169 -3.68 2.96 23.93
N VAL A 170 -4.28 4.15 23.91
CA VAL A 170 -5.73 4.32 23.84
C VAL A 170 -6.04 4.97 22.50
N ALA A 171 -7.03 4.43 21.80
CA ALA A 171 -7.51 4.98 20.54
C ALA A 171 -7.94 6.44 20.71
N GLU A 172 -7.72 7.22 19.67
CA GLU A 172 -8.18 8.61 19.60
C GLU A 172 -9.72 8.69 19.56
N GLY A 173 -10.26 9.89 19.57
CA GLY A 173 -11.70 10.14 19.67
C GLY A 173 -12.27 10.00 21.08
N GLY A 174 -11.43 9.80 22.09
CA GLY A 174 -11.87 9.63 23.48
C GLY A 174 -12.79 8.42 23.72
N ILE A 175 -12.85 7.46 22.77
CA ILE A 175 -13.70 6.26 22.88
C ILE A 175 -13.19 5.27 23.94
N GLY A 176 -11.94 5.46 24.37
CA GLY A 176 -11.35 4.73 25.48
C GLY A 176 -10.91 3.31 25.15
N SER A 177 -10.92 2.90 23.88
CA SER A 177 -10.50 1.58 23.42
C SER A 177 -8.98 1.40 23.52
N GLU A 178 -8.53 0.32 24.16
CA GLU A 178 -7.10 0.03 24.29
C GLU A 178 -6.58 -0.75 23.07
N TYR A 179 -5.38 -0.42 22.61
CA TYR A 179 -4.70 -1.12 21.53
C TYR A 179 -3.23 -1.40 21.85
N GLY A 180 -2.60 -2.24 21.03
CA GLY A 180 -1.18 -2.55 21.13
C GLY A 180 -0.90 -3.82 21.92
N GLY A 181 0.30 -4.35 21.70
CA GLY A 181 0.78 -5.56 22.32
C GLY A 181 2.12 -5.98 21.74
N SER A 182 2.33 -7.29 21.63
CA SER A 182 3.60 -7.89 21.18
C SER A 182 3.44 -8.81 19.96
N ASN A 183 2.26 -8.83 19.33
CA ASN A 183 1.91 -9.80 18.31
C ASN A 183 1.61 -9.15 16.95
N ASN A 184 2.64 -8.99 16.12
CA ASN A 184 2.48 -8.56 14.73
C ASN A 184 1.76 -9.58 13.83
N GLU A 185 1.55 -10.82 14.29
CA GLU A 185 0.77 -11.83 13.58
C GLU A 185 -0.70 -11.86 14.03
N ASP A 186 -1.12 -10.90 14.86
CA ASP A 186 -2.50 -10.75 15.31
C ASP A 186 -3.49 -10.68 14.13
N ASN A 187 -4.71 -11.17 14.38
CA ASN A 187 -5.77 -11.24 13.40
C ASN A 187 -7.07 -10.70 14.01
N SER A 188 -7.37 -9.44 13.68
CA SER A 188 -8.59 -8.72 14.04
C SER A 188 -9.74 -8.99 13.08
N GLY A 189 -9.51 -9.82 12.03
CA GLY A 189 -10.53 -10.32 11.12
C GLY A 189 -10.33 -9.95 9.65
N VAL A 190 -11.42 -9.65 8.95
CA VAL A 190 -11.47 -9.43 7.51
C VAL A 190 -12.35 -8.23 7.17
N LEU A 191 -11.81 -7.33 6.35
CA LEU A 191 -12.53 -6.31 5.60
C LEU A 191 -12.31 -6.57 4.10
N THR A 192 -13.37 -6.91 3.36
CA THR A 192 -13.29 -7.04 1.89
C THR A 192 -14.52 -6.47 1.21
N TYR A 193 -14.33 -5.65 0.16
CA TYR A 193 -15.41 -4.93 -0.54
C TYR A 193 -16.28 -4.12 0.42
N ILE A 194 -15.64 -3.17 1.08
CA ILE A 194 -16.25 -2.29 2.09
C ILE A 194 -16.29 -0.86 1.56
N ARG A 195 -17.41 -0.16 1.80
CA ARG A 195 -17.49 1.30 1.68
C ARG A 195 -17.75 1.90 3.05
N ILE A 196 -16.95 2.88 3.44
CA ILE A 196 -17.05 3.65 4.68
C ILE A 196 -17.26 5.10 4.26
N GLU A 197 -18.49 5.58 4.35
CA GLU A 197 -18.92 6.84 3.76
C GLU A 197 -19.32 7.82 4.85
N PHE A 198 -18.86 9.07 4.75
CA PHE A 198 -19.12 10.17 5.67
C PHE A 198 -18.66 9.97 7.14
N PRO A 199 -17.55 9.26 7.44
CA PRO A 199 -17.00 9.18 8.81
C PRO A 199 -16.20 10.46 9.16
N GLY A 200 -15.39 10.44 10.22
CA GLY A 200 -14.49 11.55 10.54
C GLY A 200 -15.09 12.58 11.50
N TYR A 201 -15.79 12.16 12.56
CA TYR A 201 -16.43 13.11 13.50
C TYR A 201 -15.61 13.32 14.77
N GLU A 202 -15.51 14.59 15.20
CA GLU A 202 -15.02 15.04 16.51
C GLU A 202 -15.91 14.55 17.66
N VAL A 203 -15.74 13.28 18.04
CA VAL A 203 -16.56 12.63 19.08
C VAL A 203 -16.19 13.08 20.50
N ALA A 204 -15.01 13.66 20.70
CA ALA A 204 -14.57 14.33 21.92
C ALA A 204 -13.85 15.65 21.58
N THR A 205 -13.86 16.65 22.47
CA THR A 205 -13.29 17.97 22.17
C THR A 205 -11.81 17.89 21.76
N GLY A 206 -11.52 18.32 20.53
CA GLY A 206 -10.22 18.26 19.87
C GLY A 206 -9.71 16.84 19.62
N SER A 207 -10.61 15.87 19.49
CA SER A 207 -10.24 14.49 19.17
C SER A 207 -11.34 13.79 18.36
N GLU A 208 -11.01 13.57 17.10
CA GLU A 208 -11.78 12.96 16.05
C GLU A 208 -11.56 11.44 16.00
N VAL A 209 -12.51 10.72 15.39
CA VAL A 209 -12.28 9.35 14.92
C VAL A 209 -12.21 9.42 13.40
N ASN A 210 -11.21 8.77 12.83
CA ASN A 210 -10.94 8.75 11.39
C ASN A 210 -11.94 7.91 10.60
N GLY A 211 -11.75 7.86 9.28
CA GLY A 211 -12.53 6.98 8.43
C GLY A 211 -12.37 5.51 8.75
N LEU A 212 -11.14 5.00 8.58
CA LEU A 212 -10.73 3.69 9.06
C LEU A 212 -9.49 3.82 9.94
N THR A 213 -9.70 3.76 11.25
CA THR A 213 -8.61 3.79 12.24
C THR A 213 -8.08 2.37 12.48
N LEU A 214 -6.78 2.18 12.26
CA LEU A 214 -6.08 0.90 12.36
C LEU A 214 -5.04 0.95 13.48
N ASN A 215 -5.49 0.67 14.68
CA ASN A 215 -4.69 0.72 15.90
C ASN A 215 -3.96 -0.60 16.14
N SER A 216 -2.66 -0.65 15.85
CA SER A 216 -1.79 -1.81 16.08
C SER A 216 -2.36 -3.11 15.50
N VAL A 217 -2.93 -3.02 14.31
CA VAL A 217 -3.53 -4.18 13.64
C VAL A 217 -2.43 -5.10 13.10
N GLY A 218 -2.53 -6.40 13.38
CA GLY A 218 -1.56 -7.40 12.98
C GLY A 218 -1.72 -7.86 11.53
N SER A 219 -0.64 -8.43 10.99
CA SER A 219 -0.53 -8.97 9.62
C SER A 219 -1.42 -10.18 9.32
N GLY A 220 -2.01 -10.81 10.35
CA GLY A 220 -3.01 -11.86 10.18
C GLY A 220 -4.38 -11.33 9.76
N THR A 221 -4.61 -10.02 9.86
CA THR A 221 -5.84 -9.33 9.42
C THR A 221 -5.80 -9.08 7.93
N ARG A 222 -6.93 -9.31 7.23
CA ARG A 222 -7.05 -9.05 5.78
C ARG A 222 -7.85 -7.78 5.51
N ILE A 223 -7.27 -6.82 4.81
CA ILE A 223 -7.94 -5.58 4.39
C ILE A 223 -7.74 -5.41 2.88
N GLU A 224 -8.80 -5.60 2.10
CA GLU A 224 -8.74 -5.48 0.64
C GLU A 224 -10.00 -4.85 0.06
N TYR A 225 -9.92 -4.02 -0.98
CA TYR A 225 -11.10 -3.38 -1.60
C TYR A 225 -11.91 -2.59 -0.57
N VAL A 226 -11.28 -1.57 0.01
CA VAL A 226 -11.93 -0.67 0.97
C VAL A 226 -11.93 0.74 0.41
N GLN A 227 -13.10 1.34 0.35
CA GLN A 227 -13.27 2.74 0.01
C GLN A 227 -13.68 3.51 1.26
N VAL A 228 -12.93 4.56 1.59
CA VAL A 228 -13.34 5.60 2.53
C VAL A 228 -13.71 6.83 1.72
N SER A 229 -14.82 7.48 2.06
CA SER A 229 -15.32 8.62 1.30
C SER A 229 -15.89 9.71 2.18
N TYR A 230 -15.59 10.97 1.88
CA TYR A 230 -16.08 12.12 2.65
C TYR A 230 -15.75 12.00 4.14
N SER A 231 -14.57 11.47 4.48
CA SER A 231 -14.09 11.52 5.86
C SER A 231 -13.83 12.97 6.23
N GLY A 232 -14.36 13.42 7.36
CA GLY A 232 -14.07 14.76 7.89
C GLY A 232 -12.81 14.86 8.75
N ASP A 233 -12.04 13.77 8.74
CA ASP A 233 -10.72 13.60 9.33
C ASP A 233 -9.97 12.62 8.39
N ASP A 234 -8.91 11.94 8.81
CA ASP A 234 -8.15 11.09 7.89
C ASP A 234 -8.96 9.98 7.23
N GLY A 235 -8.60 9.66 5.99
CA GLY A 235 -9.22 8.58 5.23
C GLY A 235 -8.88 7.23 5.86
N PHE A 236 -7.59 6.94 5.94
CA PHE A 236 -7.04 5.78 6.61
C PHE A 236 -5.89 6.22 7.49
N GLU A 237 -5.91 5.77 8.75
CA GLU A 237 -4.84 6.07 9.68
C GLU A 237 -4.35 4.80 10.37
N TRP A 238 -3.03 4.59 10.35
CA TRP A 238 -2.36 3.46 10.98
C TRP A 238 -1.54 3.90 12.18
N PHE A 239 -1.92 3.43 13.37
CA PHE A 239 -1.15 3.63 14.60
C PHE A 239 -0.43 2.35 15.01
N GLY A 240 0.82 2.20 14.58
CA GLY A 240 1.60 0.98 14.82
C GLY A 240 1.02 -0.26 14.12
N GLY A 241 1.55 -1.44 14.45
CA GLY A 241 1.15 -2.71 13.84
C GLY A 241 1.85 -3.01 12.51
N SER A 242 1.33 -4.03 11.83
CA SER A 242 1.96 -4.62 10.63
C SER A 242 0.94 -5.16 9.62
N VAL A 243 -0.33 -4.75 9.74
CA VAL A 243 -1.37 -5.12 8.78
C VAL A 243 -0.97 -4.71 7.36
N ASN A 244 -1.21 -5.62 6.41
CA ASN A 244 -1.02 -5.33 5.00
C ASN A 244 -2.38 -5.09 4.34
N ALA A 245 -2.42 -4.22 3.33
CA ALA A 245 -3.68 -3.87 2.67
C ALA A 245 -3.54 -3.68 1.15
N LYS A 246 -4.60 -4.01 0.40
CA LYS A 246 -4.63 -3.77 -1.05
C LYS A 246 -5.92 -3.14 -1.54
N TYR A 247 -5.86 -2.40 -2.64
CA TYR A 247 -7.05 -1.83 -3.29
C TYR A 247 -7.81 -0.89 -2.34
N LEU A 248 -7.12 0.18 -1.91
CA LEU A 248 -7.67 1.20 -1.02
C LEU A 248 -8.07 2.44 -1.82
N ILE A 249 -9.22 3.03 -1.50
CA ILE A 249 -9.70 4.28 -2.10
C ILE A 249 -9.93 5.28 -0.98
N SER A 250 -9.20 6.40 -0.98
CA SER A 250 -9.57 7.61 -0.24
C SER A 250 -10.21 8.60 -1.22
N TYR A 251 -11.46 8.97 -0.98
CA TYR A 251 -12.23 9.78 -1.91
C TYR A 251 -12.86 10.97 -1.19
N LYS A 252 -12.38 12.17 -1.51
CA LYS A 252 -12.88 13.44 -0.96
C LYS A 252 -12.79 13.55 0.56
N THR A 253 -11.68 13.08 1.11
CA THR A 253 -11.32 13.28 2.52
C THR A 253 -10.98 14.75 2.78
N GLU A 254 -11.31 15.25 3.97
CA GLU A 254 -11.01 16.62 4.40
C GLU A 254 -9.55 16.81 4.80
N ASP A 255 -9.01 15.95 5.67
CA ASP A 255 -7.62 16.07 6.18
C ASP A 255 -6.63 15.17 5.40
N ASP A 256 -5.99 14.15 5.97
CA ASP A 256 -4.99 13.34 5.28
C ASP A 256 -5.57 12.05 4.68
N ASP A 257 -5.08 11.62 3.51
CA ASP A 257 -5.64 10.41 2.88
C ASP A 257 -5.11 9.13 3.53
N PHE A 258 -3.80 9.08 3.70
CA PHE A 258 -3.06 7.97 4.31
C PHE A 258 -2.11 8.53 5.37
N ASP A 259 -2.51 8.47 6.63
CA ASP A 259 -1.68 8.82 7.77
C ASP A 259 -1.06 7.58 8.43
N THR A 260 0.20 7.67 8.82
CA THR A 260 0.90 6.61 9.53
C THR A 260 1.68 7.16 10.71
N ASP A 261 1.45 6.58 11.89
CA ASP A 261 2.17 6.94 13.11
C ASP A 261 2.50 5.69 13.97
N ASN A 262 3.12 5.93 15.11
CA ASN A 262 3.31 5.02 16.23
C ASN A 262 4.01 3.70 15.87
N GLY A 263 4.91 3.74 14.88
CA GLY A 263 5.75 2.61 14.51
C GLY A 263 5.14 1.67 13.47
N PHE A 264 4.15 2.13 12.69
CA PHE A 264 3.51 1.28 11.68
C PHE A 264 4.53 0.73 10.66
N SER A 265 4.44 -0.58 10.39
CA SER A 265 5.45 -1.31 9.60
C SER A 265 4.85 -2.25 8.55
N GLY A 266 3.56 -2.06 8.21
CA GLY A 266 2.86 -2.86 7.20
C GLY A 266 3.19 -2.48 5.76
N MET A 267 2.55 -3.18 4.82
CA MET A 267 2.68 -2.97 3.38
C MET A 267 1.33 -2.69 2.73
N VAL A 268 1.27 -1.68 1.87
CA VAL A 268 0.07 -1.29 1.14
C VAL A 268 0.34 -1.27 -0.36
N GLN A 269 -0.54 -1.89 -1.16
CA GLN A 269 -0.42 -1.89 -2.63
C GLN A 269 -1.74 -1.60 -3.34
N PHE A 270 -1.68 -0.81 -4.42
CA PHE A 270 -2.86 -0.37 -5.18
C PHE A 270 -3.75 0.54 -4.33
N GLY A 271 -3.34 1.79 -4.22
CA GLY A 271 -4.11 2.85 -3.57
C GLY A 271 -4.58 3.88 -4.60
N LEU A 272 -5.76 4.44 -4.37
CA LEU A 272 -6.32 5.53 -5.13
C LEU A 272 -6.70 6.67 -4.19
N ILE A 273 -6.30 7.88 -4.53
CA ILE A 273 -6.70 9.12 -3.86
C ILE A 273 -7.32 10.05 -4.89
N LEU A 274 -8.49 10.62 -4.59
CA LEU A 274 -9.09 11.71 -5.37
C LEU A 274 -9.66 12.78 -4.44
N ARG A 275 -9.10 13.99 -4.49
CA ARG A 275 -9.55 15.15 -3.70
C ARG A 275 -10.57 16.01 -4.43
N ASP A 276 -11.45 16.63 -3.67
CA ASP A 276 -12.40 17.63 -4.13
C ASP A 276 -11.88 19.04 -3.77
N PRO A 277 -11.78 19.99 -4.72
CA PRO A 277 -11.33 21.34 -4.43
C PRO A 277 -12.14 22.10 -3.38
N SER A 278 -13.40 21.70 -3.14
CA SER A 278 -14.28 22.33 -2.14
C SER A 278 -14.28 21.66 -0.77
N ILE A 279 -13.54 20.57 -0.58
CA ILE A 279 -13.56 19.77 0.66
C ILE A 279 -12.14 19.74 1.23
N VAL A 280 -11.94 20.42 2.35
CA VAL A 280 -10.72 20.47 3.16
C VAL A 280 -11.07 21.07 4.52
N ASP A 281 -10.42 20.59 5.57
CA ASP A 281 -10.62 21.08 6.93
C ASP A 281 -9.73 22.31 7.22
N THR A 282 -9.38 22.53 8.49
CA THR A 282 -8.50 23.60 8.95
C THR A 282 -7.00 23.28 8.90
N ASP A 283 -6.59 22.03 8.72
CA ASP A 283 -5.19 21.63 8.45
C ASP A 283 -4.93 21.44 6.93
N THR A 284 -3.69 21.19 6.56
CA THR A 284 -3.26 20.99 5.19
C THR A 284 -3.49 19.55 4.76
N ALA A 285 -4.46 19.34 3.88
CA ALA A 285 -4.75 18.05 3.25
C ALA A 285 -3.58 17.44 2.45
N ASN A 286 -2.96 16.38 2.96
CA ASN A 286 -1.88 15.64 2.31
C ASN A 286 -2.34 14.28 1.76
N ALA A 287 -1.70 13.82 0.68
CA ALA A 287 -1.87 12.44 0.22
C ALA A 287 -1.25 11.43 1.21
N PHE A 288 -0.14 11.84 1.81
CA PHE A 288 0.55 11.12 2.87
C PHE A 288 0.96 12.11 3.94
N GLU A 289 0.57 11.84 5.18
CA GLU A 289 1.24 12.31 6.37
C GLU A 289 1.87 11.10 7.09
N SER A 290 3.07 11.26 7.61
CA SER A 290 3.77 10.13 8.22
C SER A 290 4.72 10.57 9.30
N ASP A 291 4.40 10.11 10.50
CA ASP A 291 5.09 10.34 11.74
C ASP A 291 5.73 9.06 12.28
N ASN A 292 6.77 9.20 13.11
CA ASN A 292 7.15 8.09 13.97
C ASN A 292 6.38 8.09 15.30
N ASN A 293 6.21 9.28 15.87
CA ASN A 293 5.41 9.57 17.05
C ASN A 293 5.22 11.09 17.11
N SER A 294 4.20 11.52 17.85
CA SER A 294 3.90 12.94 18.11
C SER A 294 5.07 13.78 18.62
N SER A 295 6.03 13.17 19.34
CA SER A 295 7.23 13.85 19.87
C SER A 295 8.40 13.91 18.87
N GLY A 296 8.30 13.30 17.70
CA GLY A 296 9.34 13.29 16.67
C GLY A 296 10.64 12.58 17.07
N THR A 297 10.56 11.60 17.97
CA THR A 297 11.72 10.84 18.47
C THR A 297 11.96 9.57 17.66
N GLU A 298 13.14 8.94 17.79
CA GLU A 298 13.47 7.66 17.13
C GLU A 298 13.05 6.42 17.95
N LEU A 299 11.93 6.50 18.69
CA LEU A 299 11.39 5.35 19.42
C LEU A 299 11.12 4.17 18.47
N THR A 300 11.54 2.99 18.90
CA THR A 300 11.44 1.76 18.11
C THR A 300 10.21 0.93 18.51
N PRO A 301 9.55 0.23 17.56
CA PRO A 301 9.83 0.23 16.13
C PRO A 301 9.57 1.60 15.50
N VAL A 302 10.42 1.99 14.54
CA VAL A 302 10.17 3.23 13.80
C VAL A 302 9.11 3.02 12.72
N THR A 303 8.26 4.00 12.44
CA THR A 303 7.31 3.96 11.32
C THR A 303 8.09 3.77 10.04
N LYS A 304 7.91 2.61 9.41
CA LYS A 304 8.72 2.14 8.26
C LYS A 304 7.87 1.33 7.27
N ALA A 305 6.61 1.72 7.14
CA ALA A 305 5.67 1.11 6.21
C ALA A 305 6.12 1.25 4.76
N ILE A 306 5.63 0.36 3.89
CA ILE A 306 5.90 0.39 2.45
C ILE A 306 4.60 0.55 1.68
N PHE A 307 4.49 1.64 0.92
CA PHE A 307 3.39 1.88 -0.02
C PHE A 307 3.89 1.69 -1.45
N SER A 308 3.10 1.02 -2.28
CA SER A 308 3.41 0.90 -3.69
C SER A 308 2.20 0.94 -4.62
N ASN A 309 2.41 1.39 -5.85
CA ASN A 309 1.36 1.46 -6.87
C ASN A 309 0.18 2.33 -6.40
N ILE A 310 0.48 3.51 -5.87
CA ILE A 310 -0.51 4.50 -5.45
C ILE A 310 -0.76 5.47 -6.62
N SER A 311 -2.01 5.77 -6.93
CA SER A 311 -2.41 6.83 -7.86
C SER A 311 -3.13 7.91 -7.07
N ALA A 312 -2.51 9.07 -6.90
CA ALA A 312 -3.03 10.14 -6.07
C ALA A 312 -3.29 11.43 -6.84
N PHE A 313 -4.56 11.82 -6.90
CA PHE A 313 -5.05 12.98 -7.64
C PHE A 313 -5.51 14.05 -6.63
N GLY A 314 -4.71 15.10 -6.49
CA GLY A 314 -4.97 16.22 -5.59
C GLY A 314 -6.08 17.14 -6.10
N ALA A 315 -6.30 18.23 -5.36
CA ALA A 315 -7.42 19.16 -5.59
C ALA A 315 -7.25 20.09 -6.81
N SER A 316 -6.21 19.93 -7.64
CA SER A 316 -5.92 20.87 -8.72
C SER A 316 -5.68 20.16 -10.03
N LYS A 317 -6.56 20.35 -11.02
CA LYS A 317 -6.34 19.81 -12.39
C LYS A 317 -5.45 20.70 -13.27
N ASP A 318 -5.29 21.96 -12.87
CA ASP A 318 -4.55 23.00 -13.58
C ASP A 318 -4.15 24.14 -12.60
N GLN A 319 -3.26 25.03 -13.07
CA GLN A 319 -2.80 26.20 -12.33
C GLN A 319 -3.94 27.14 -11.91
N ALA A 320 -4.99 27.24 -12.73
CA ALA A 320 -6.12 28.14 -12.48
C ALA A 320 -6.98 27.62 -11.32
N THR A 321 -7.21 26.31 -11.28
CA THR A 321 -7.90 25.61 -10.19
C THR A 321 -7.10 25.77 -8.90
N TRP A 322 -5.79 25.47 -8.94
CA TRP A 322 -4.92 25.65 -7.76
C TRP A 322 -4.95 27.08 -7.23
N ALA A 323 -4.89 28.10 -8.09
CA ALA A 323 -4.92 29.50 -7.67
C ALA A 323 -6.24 29.87 -6.95
N GLY A 324 -7.36 29.23 -7.32
CA GLY A 324 -8.67 29.41 -6.70
C GLY A 324 -8.92 28.57 -5.45
N ASN A 325 -8.10 27.55 -5.18
CA ASN A 325 -8.30 26.65 -4.04
C ASN A 325 -8.11 27.34 -2.67
N PRO A 326 -8.74 26.80 -1.61
CA PRO A 326 -8.42 27.14 -0.22
C PRO A 326 -6.92 27.01 0.07
N GLN A 327 -6.42 27.78 1.04
CA GLN A 327 -4.98 27.79 1.36
C GLN A 327 -4.48 26.41 1.81
N ASN A 328 -5.31 25.69 2.55
CA ASN A 328 -5.09 24.33 3.03
C ASN A 328 -4.78 23.34 1.89
N HIS A 329 -5.55 23.39 0.80
CA HIS A 329 -5.26 22.64 -0.42
C HIS A 329 -4.00 23.12 -1.16
N LYS A 330 -3.68 24.41 -1.09
CA LYS A 330 -2.46 24.97 -1.70
C LYS A 330 -1.19 24.52 -0.99
N ASP A 331 -1.28 24.30 0.31
CA ASP A 331 -0.18 23.87 1.17
C ASP A 331 -0.13 22.35 1.40
N GLY A 332 -1.21 21.64 1.07
CA GLY A 332 -1.30 20.19 1.06
C GLY A 332 -0.30 19.53 0.12
N ALA A 333 0.34 18.46 0.59
CA ALA A 333 1.45 17.81 -0.10
C ALA A 333 1.11 16.42 -0.65
N ALA A 334 1.72 16.08 -1.79
CA ALA A 334 1.73 14.71 -2.27
C ALA A 334 2.40 13.75 -1.27
N MET A 335 3.45 14.21 -0.59
CA MET A 335 4.14 13.43 0.44
C MET A 335 4.64 14.36 1.54
N ARG A 336 4.11 14.23 2.76
CA ARG A 336 4.65 14.85 3.96
C ARG A 336 5.17 13.75 4.87
N ILE A 337 6.49 13.64 4.98
CA ILE A 337 7.14 12.65 5.83
C ILE A 337 7.90 13.40 6.90
N ARG A 338 7.53 13.21 8.16
CA ARG A 338 8.03 14.04 9.26
C ARG A 338 8.33 13.21 10.51
N ARG A 339 8.78 13.91 11.57
CA ARG A 339 8.89 13.36 12.93
C ARG A 339 9.57 11.99 13.04
N ALA A 340 10.70 11.82 12.35
CA ALA A 340 11.55 10.62 12.35
C ALA A 340 10.96 9.41 11.60
N SER A 341 9.90 9.58 10.81
CA SER A 341 9.38 8.52 9.95
C SER A 341 10.43 8.04 8.95
N ARG A 342 10.37 6.74 8.64
CA ARG A 342 11.18 6.02 7.65
C ARG A 342 10.31 5.44 6.52
N LEU A 343 9.15 6.06 6.27
CA LEU A 343 8.18 5.65 5.26
C LEU A 343 8.83 5.36 3.91
N SER A 344 8.39 4.31 3.23
CA SER A 344 8.85 3.99 1.88
C SER A 344 7.70 4.03 0.87
N ILE A 345 7.84 4.79 -0.21
CA ILE A 345 6.86 4.93 -1.29
C ILE A 345 7.51 4.59 -2.62
N TYR A 346 6.90 3.64 -3.34
CA TYR A 346 7.45 3.10 -4.60
C TYR A 346 6.43 3.01 -5.73
N ASN A 347 6.87 3.21 -6.97
CA ASN A 347 6.05 2.92 -8.17
C ASN A 347 4.69 3.66 -8.15
N SER A 348 4.64 4.86 -7.62
CA SER A 348 3.39 5.63 -7.43
C SER A 348 3.35 6.89 -8.29
N LEU A 349 2.13 7.34 -8.61
CA LEU A 349 1.80 8.51 -9.42
C LEU A 349 1.09 9.54 -8.55
N PHE A 350 1.53 10.80 -8.59
CA PHE A 350 0.94 11.91 -7.84
C PHE A 350 0.73 13.10 -8.77
N LEU A 351 -0.50 13.55 -8.93
CA LEU A 351 -0.88 14.63 -9.84
C LEU A 351 -1.72 15.68 -9.11
N GLY A 352 -1.56 16.95 -9.46
CA GLY A 352 -2.48 18.01 -9.05
C GLY A 352 -2.40 18.47 -7.60
N TRP A 353 -1.21 18.48 -7.00
CA TRP A 353 -0.99 18.83 -5.59
C TRP A 353 -0.42 20.25 -5.42
N GLY A 354 -0.71 20.86 -4.26
CA GLY A 354 -0.12 22.14 -3.88
C GLY A 354 1.38 22.04 -3.66
N LYS A 355 1.80 21.05 -2.87
CA LYS A 355 3.21 20.73 -2.61
C LYS A 355 3.56 19.31 -3.06
N GLY A 356 4.83 19.11 -3.39
CA GLY A 356 5.35 17.80 -3.81
C GLY A 356 5.83 16.99 -2.61
N VAL A 357 7.16 16.92 -2.44
CA VAL A 357 7.78 16.13 -1.36
C VAL A 357 8.26 17.04 -0.25
N ARG A 358 7.70 16.87 0.95
CA ARG A 358 8.12 17.49 2.20
C ARG A 358 8.77 16.42 3.07
N LEU A 359 10.05 16.58 3.35
CA LEU A 359 10.73 15.83 4.40
C LEU A 359 10.93 16.79 5.57
N GLU A 360 10.48 16.43 6.76
CA GLU A 360 10.49 17.34 7.92
C GLU A 360 11.13 16.64 9.13
N SER A 361 11.92 17.39 9.90
CA SER A 361 12.80 16.93 10.99
C SER A 361 14.16 16.33 10.57
N SER A 362 15.16 16.57 11.41
CA SER A 362 16.53 16.10 11.18
C SER A 362 16.66 14.58 11.14
N PHE A 363 15.86 13.85 11.91
CA PHE A 363 15.89 12.38 11.88
C PHE A 363 15.36 11.83 10.55
N THR A 364 14.27 12.40 10.03
CA THR A 364 13.73 12.03 8.71
C THR A 364 14.73 12.35 7.59
N HIS A 365 15.43 13.49 7.68
CA HIS A 365 16.48 13.83 6.72
C HIS A 365 17.67 12.90 6.79
N ASN A 366 18.15 12.59 8.00
CA ASN A 366 19.20 11.60 8.20
C ASN A 366 18.82 10.26 7.57
N ALA A 367 17.57 9.84 7.73
CA ALA A 367 17.04 8.64 7.09
C ALA A 367 17.06 8.68 5.56
N ALA A 368 16.71 9.83 4.99
CA ALA A 368 16.68 10.03 3.56
C ALA A 368 18.10 9.92 2.99
N VAL A 369 19.09 10.55 3.63
CA VAL A 369 20.50 10.51 3.19
C VAL A 369 21.18 9.17 3.49
N SER A 370 20.79 8.47 4.56
CA SER A 370 21.30 7.14 4.92
C SER A 370 20.59 6.00 4.19
N ASP A 371 19.62 6.32 3.32
CA ASP A 371 18.82 5.34 2.58
C ASP A 371 17.94 4.44 3.48
N GLU A 372 17.68 4.81 4.75
CA GLU A 372 16.71 4.17 5.66
C GLU A 372 15.25 4.44 5.27
N LEU A 373 15.02 5.57 4.60
CA LEU A 373 13.76 6.00 3.98
C LEU A 373 13.88 5.91 2.45
N ALA A 374 12.79 5.54 1.77
CA ALA A 374 12.80 5.38 0.32
C ALA A 374 11.60 5.99 -0.39
N VAL A 375 11.81 7.08 -1.12
CA VAL A 375 10.91 7.55 -2.17
C VAL A 375 11.56 7.19 -3.50
N LYS A 376 11.13 6.09 -4.15
CA LYS A 376 11.79 5.58 -5.36
C LYS A 376 10.81 5.20 -6.48
N ASN A 377 11.18 5.55 -7.71
CA ASN A 377 10.43 5.28 -8.93
C ASN A 377 8.99 5.82 -8.91
N ASN A 378 8.81 6.99 -8.33
CA ASN A 378 7.54 7.71 -8.34
C ASN A 378 7.51 8.74 -9.47
N ILE A 379 6.32 9.07 -9.95
CA ILE A 379 6.08 10.12 -10.93
C ILE A 379 5.21 11.19 -10.26
N LEU A 380 5.71 12.42 -10.20
CA LEU A 380 4.97 13.59 -9.75
C LEU A 380 4.67 14.48 -10.96
N GLY A 381 3.50 15.10 -11.01
CA GLY A 381 3.10 16.08 -12.02
C GLY A 381 2.15 17.11 -11.41
N GLY A 382 1.99 18.26 -12.07
CA GLY A 382 1.07 19.32 -11.63
C GLY A 382 1.23 19.71 -10.17
N ILE A 383 2.48 19.87 -9.74
CA ILE A 383 2.79 20.45 -8.44
C ILE A 383 2.85 21.97 -8.62
N TYR A 384 1.79 22.66 -8.19
CA TYR A 384 1.54 24.07 -8.55
C TYR A 384 2.11 25.09 -7.56
N GLY A 385 2.39 24.67 -6.33
CA GLY A 385 3.15 25.42 -5.33
C GLY A 385 4.58 24.92 -5.24
N LYS A 386 5.03 24.56 -4.03
CA LYS A 386 6.41 24.13 -3.78
C LYS A 386 6.62 22.66 -4.11
N LYS A 387 7.50 22.37 -5.06
CA LYS A 387 7.83 20.99 -5.45
C LYS A 387 8.55 20.22 -4.36
N TYR A 388 9.41 20.89 -3.59
CA TYR A 388 10.32 20.25 -2.65
C TYR A 388 10.45 21.07 -1.37
N GLY A 389 10.09 20.46 -0.24
CA GLY A 389 10.36 20.93 1.11
C GLY A 389 9.67 22.23 1.53
N ASP A 390 9.62 22.42 2.85
CA ASP A 390 9.37 23.70 3.49
C ASP A 390 10.58 23.97 4.40
N ALA A 391 11.55 24.74 3.88
CA ALA A 391 12.92 24.82 4.40
C ALA A 391 12.99 25.05 5.92
N SER A 392 13.50 24.04 6.65
CA SER A 392 13.88 24.14 8.08
C SER A 392 15.13 23.32 8.44
N VAL A 393 15.47 22.27 7.68
CA VAL A 393 16.68 21.46 7.89
C VAL A 393 17.38 21.10 6.57
N MET A 394 16.66 20.57 5.57
CA MET A 394 17.13 20.51 4.17
C MET A 394 16.54 21.68 3.38
N THR A 395 17.34 22.25 2.48
CA THR A 395 16.91 23.24 1.49
C THR A 395 16.10 22.58 0.37
N GLU A 396 15.29 23.36 -0.34
CA GLU A 396 14.50 22.88 -1.47
C GLU A 396 15.39 22.21 -2.54
N ALA A 397 16.58 22.78 -2.80
CA ALA A 397 17.55 22.25 -3.76
C ALA A 397 18.19 20.92 -3.31
N GLU A 398 18.39 20.71 -2.01
CA GLU A 398 18.89 19.44 -1.48
C GLU A 398 17.83 18.34 -1.59
N VAL A 399 16.57 18.66 -1.29
CA VAL A 399 15.45 17.71 -1.45
C VAL A 399 15.24 17.39 -2.94
N GLU A 400 15.34 18.38 -3.83
CA GLU A 400 15.30 18.18 -5.28
C GLU A 400 16.41 17.24 -5.76
N SER A 401 17.66 17.53 -5.41
CA SER A 401 18.82 16.72 -5.78
C SER A 401 18.70 15.29 -5.27
N TRP A 402 18.25 15.12 -4.02
CA TRP A 402 17.99 13.80 -3.44
C TRP A 402 16.87 13.05 -4.17
N PHE A 403 15.75 13.71 -4.44
CA PHE A 403 14.58 13.11 -5.06
C PHE A 403 14.85 12.69 -6.51
N LEU A 404 15.53 13.54 -7.29
CA LEU A 404 15.86 13.31 -8.70
C LEU A 404 17.15 12.52 -8.91
N ALA A 405 17.84 12.11 -7.85
CA ALA A 405 19.03 11.27 -7.96
C ALA A 405 18.75 10.01 -8.80
N GLU A 406 19.66 9.67 -9.72
CA GLU A 406 19.47 8.56 -10.68
C GLU A 406 19.11 7.24 -9.99
N ALA A 407 19.70 6.96 -8.83
CA ALA A 407 19.43 5.78 -8.02
C ALA A 407 18.00 5.70 -7.47
N ARG A 408 17.32 6.85 -7.32
CA ARG A 408 15.92 6.91 -6.87
C ARG A 408 14.92 6.72 -8.01
N LYS A 409 15.29 7.03 -9.25
CA LYS A 409 14.44 6.86 -10.45
C LYS A 409 13.12 7.65 -10.42
N ASN A 410 12.96 8.62 -9.53
CA ASN A 410 11.77 9.46 -9.53
C ASN A 410 11.77 10.40 -10.73
N ARG A 411 10.57 10.83 -11.13
CA ARG A 411 10.37 11.75 -12.25
C ARG A 411 9.44 12.88 -11.83
N MET A 412 9.76 14.09 -12.24
CA MET A 412 8.89 15.26 -12.17
C MET A 412 8.44 15.61 -13.58
N LEU A 413 7.15 15.49 -13.86
CA LEU A 413 6.51 15.92 -15.09
C LEU A 413 6.33 17.43 -15.09
N VAL A 414 6.22 18.01 -16.28
CA VAL A 414 5.97 19.46 -16.42
C VAL A 414 4.54 19.81 -16.02
N SER A 415 3.58 18.92 -16.26
CA SER A 415 2.15 19.10 -15.94
C SER A 415 1.44 17.76 -15.77
N ASP A 416 0.23 17.77 -15.22
CA ASP A 416 -0.60 16.56 -15.08
C ASP A 416 -0.93 15.91 -16.42
N ALA A 417 -1.12 16.72 -17.47
CA ALA A 417 -1.47 16.23 -18.81
C ALA A 417 -0.41 15.29 -19.41
N GLU A 418 0.86 15.42 -19.02
CA GLU A 418 1.94 14.54 -19.48
C GLU A 418 1.79 13.10 -18.96
N ALA A 419 1.11 12.92 -17.83
CA ALA A 419 0.81 11.58 -17.31
C ALA A 419 -0.20 10.83 -18.18
N LYS A 420 -1.00 11.55 -19.00
CA LYS A 420 -2.01 11.00 -19.90
C LYS A 420 -2.96 10.03 -19.20
N ILE A 421 -3.48 10.44 -18.05
CA ILE A 421 -4.57 9.73 -17.37
C ILE A 421 -5.88 10.29 -17.91
N ALA A 422 -6.85 9.41 -18.19
CA ALA A 422 -7.99 9.73 -19.06
C ALA A 422 -8.85 10.91 -18.58
N ASP A 423 -9.39 10.85 -17.37
CA ASP A 423 -10.18 11.92 -16.75
C ASP A 423 -10.16 11.81 -15.21
N PRO A 424 -8.97 11.91 -14.57
CA PRO A 424 -8.83 11.55 -13.17
C PRO A 424 -9.45 12.56 -12.20
N PHE A 425 -9.67 13.80 -12.62
CA PHE A 425 -10.19 14.89 -11.77
C PHE A 425 -11.72 15.07 -11.92
N ASN A 426 -12.39 14.21 -12.66
CA ASN A 426 -13.84 14.24 -12.77
C ASN A 426 -14.48 13.66 -11.50
N LEU A 427 -15.06 14.53 -10.69
CA LEU A 427 -15.56 14.17 -9.38
C LEU A 427 -16.83 13.31 -9.43
N ALA A 428 -17.58 13.30 -10.53
CA ALA A 428 -18.84 12.57 -10.68
C ALA A 428 -18.66 11.22 -11.39
N ALA A 429 -17.73 11.15 -12.34
CA ALA A 429 -17.45 9.96 -13.13
C ALA A 429 -15.95 9.91 -13.48
N PRO A 430 -15.08 9.68 -12.49
CA PRO A 430 -13.64 9.70 -12.73
C PRO A 430 -13.20 8.55 -13.64
N ASN A 431 -12.17 8.80 -14.44
CA ASN A 431 -11.49 7.77 -15.20
C ASN A 431 -9.98 7.83 -14.96
N PHE A 432 -9.50 6.89 -14.15
CA PHE A 432 -8.11 6.83 -13.71
C PHE A 432 -7.20 6.02 -14.65
N GLN A 433 -7.72 5.52 -15.77
CA GLN A 433 -6.95 4.67 -16.67
C GLN A 433 -5.88 5.49 -17.41
N PRO A 434 -4.62 5.02 -17.43
CA PRO A 434 -3.62 5.59 -18.32
C PRO A 434 -3.98 5.33 -19.79
N GLN A 435 -3.79 6.35 -20.62
CA GLN A 435 -4.05 6.32 -22.05
C GLN A 435 -2.80 5.95 -22.84
N ALA A 436 -2.98 5.61 -24.12
CA ALA A 436 -1.88 5.25 -25.03
C ALA A 436 -0.73 6.27 -24.98
N GLY A 437 0.49 5.75 -24.79
CA GLY A 437 1.71 6.57 -24.68
C GLY A 437 1.87 7.31 -23.35
N SER A 438 1.11 6.93 -22.31
CA SER A 438 1.35 7.37 -20.93
C SER A 438 2.74 6.93 -20.44
N PRO A 439 3.48 7.79 -19.71
CA PRO A 439 4.80 7.47 -19.16
C PRO A 439 4.76 6.50 -17.97
N VAL A 440 3.56 6.06 -17.55
CA VAL A 440 3.39 5.09 -16.45
C VAL A 440 3.51 3.64 -16.91
N PHE A 441 3.30 3.37 -18.21
CA PHE A 441 3.41 2.02 -18.76
C PHE A 441 4.85 1.51 -18.78
N ASN A 442 5.04 0.23 -18.43
CA ASN A 442 6.35 -0.45 -18.40
C ASN A 442 7.40 0.33 -17.60
N ALA A 443 6.96 1.10 -16.61
CA ALA A 443 7.78 2.04 -15.88
C ALA A 443 7.91 1.70 -14.40
N SER A 444 7.30 0.61 -13.93
CA SER A 444 7.52 0.12 -12.56
C SER A 444 8.97 -0.31 -12.36
N TYR A 445 9.49 -0.11 -11.17
CA TYR A 445 10.78 -0.60 -10.75
C TYR A 445 10.59 -1.51 -9.54
N TRP A 446 10.90 -2.78 -9.75
CA TRP A 446 11.01 -3.75 -8.66
C TRP A 446 12.49 -3.94 -8.44
N VAL A 447 12.99 -3.48 -7.29
CA VAL A 447 14.35 -3.83 -6.87
C VAL A 447 14.39 -5.35 -6.92
N LEU A 448 15.10 -5.92 -7.88
CA LEU A 448 15.47 -7.31 -7.76
C LEU A 448 16.29 -7.35 -6.48
N THR A 449 15.89 -8.15 -5.48
CA THR A 449 16.94 -8.67 -4.61
C THR A 449 17.99 -9.17 -5.58
N SER A 450 19.25 -8.84 -5.33
CA SER A 450 20.29 -9.78 -5.69
C SER A 450 19.75 -11.13 -5.25
N SER A 451 19.32 -11.96 -6.18
CA SER A 451 18.93 -13.33 -5.91
C SER A 451 20.22 -13.96 -5.44
N LYS A 452 20.57 -13.76 -4.15
CA LYS A 452 21.95 -13.84 -3.68
C LYS A 452 22.84 -12.81 -4.43
N LEU A 453 23.64 -12.02 -3.71
CA LEU A 453 25.00 -11.82 -4.17
C LEU A 453 25.69 -13.19 -4.08
N ILE A 454 25.34 -14.13 -4.96
CA ILE A 454 26.41 -14.87 -5.59
C ILE A 454 27.02 -13.75 -6.41
N SER A 455 28.27 -13.39 -6.12
CA SER A 455 29.04 -12.64 -7.09
C SER A 455 28.68 -13.23 -8.44
N MET A 456 28.29 -12.41 -9.41
CA MET A 456 28.51 -12.84 -10.78
C MET A 456 30.03 -12.96 -10.91
N LYS A 457 30.57 -14.08 -10.41
CA LYS A 457 31.63 -14.77 -11.07
C LYS A 457 31.10 -14.90 -12.48
N GLU A 458 31.79 -14.25 -13.41
CA GLU A 458 31.72 -14.52 -14.84
C GLU A 458 31.32 -15.99 -15.04
N GLY A 459 30.06 -16.23 -15.41
CA GLY A 459 29.49 -17.58 -15.25
C GLY A 459 28.04 -17.81 -15.70
N SER A 460 27.31 -16.81 -16.20
CA SER A 460 25.89 -16.99 -16.60
C SER A 460 25.74 -17.92 -17.81
N LEU A 461 25.41 -19.19 -17.54
CA LEU A 461 24.87 -20.12 -18.51
C LEU A 461 23.32 -20.01 -18.56
N THR A 462 22.67 -19.97 -19.72
CA THR A 462 21.20 -19.99 -19.87
C THR A 462 20.76 -21.09 -20.84
N LEU A 463 19.54 -21.60 -20.66
CA LEU A 463 18.91 -22.62 -21.52
C LEU A 463 17.45 -22.24 -21.76
N ARG A 464 17.05 -22.05 -23.01
CA ARG A 464 15.67 -21.68 -23.42
C ARG A 464 15.23 -22.47 -24.65
N SER A 465 13.94 -22.48 -24.93
CA SER A 465 13.37 -23.09 -26.15
C SER A 465 12.32 -22.19 -26.79
N TYR A 466 12.31 -22.09 -28.12
CA TYR A 466 11.24 -21.45 -28.87
C TYR A 466 11.01 -22.11 -30.24
N PRO A 467 9.76 -22.27 -30.68
CA PRO A 467 8.54 -22.12 -29.89
C PRO A 467 8.43 -23.20 -28.78
N ASN A 468 7.61 -22.95 -27.75
CA ASN A 468 7.24 -23.95 -26.74
C ASN A 468 5.87 -23.58 -26.15
N PRO A 469 4.78 -24.32 -26.45
CA PRO A 469 4.73 -25.59 -27.18
C PRO A 469 5.17 -25.48 -28.65
N PHE A 470 5.59 -26.58 -29.28
CA PHE A 470 6.08 -26.61 -30.67
C PHE A 470 5.47 -27.74 -31.49
N ILE A 471 5.50 -27.59 -32.82
CA ILE A 471 5.06 -28.59 -33.81
C ILE A 471 6.25 -28.91 -34.71
N GLY A 472 6.58 -30.19 -34.87
CA GLY A 472 7.74 -30.64 -35.65
C GLY A 472 9.05 -30.39 -34.91
N SER A 473 9.49 -29.14 -34.79
CA SER A 473 10.80 -28.80 -34.18
C SER A 473 10.78 -27.58 -33.24
N ALA A 474 11.74 -27.51 -32.33
CA ALA A 474 12.01 -26.36 -31.45
C ALA A 474 13.48 -25.95 -31.51
N ASN A 475 13.74 -24.64 -31.47
CA ASN A 475 15.09 -24.11 -31.26
C ASN A 475 15.41 -24.11 -29.77
N ILE A 476 16.58 -24.62 -29.41
CA ILE A 476 17.15 -24.64 -28.08
C ILE A 476 18.29 -23.63 -28.04
N GLU A 477 18.12 -22.57 -27.26
CA GLU A 477 19.14 -21.55 -27.05
C GLU A 477 19.96 -21.85 -25.81
N VAL A 478 21.29 -21.86 -25.97
CA VAL A 478 22.25 -21.99 -24.87
C VAL A 478 23.17 -20.79 -24.88
N ASN A 479 23.08 -19.91 -23.88
CA ASN A 479 24.10 -18.87 -23.70
C ASN A 479 25.12 -19.36 -22.67
N VAL A 480 26.41 -19.21 -22.94
CA VAL A 480 27.47 -19.48 -21.95
C VAL A 480 28.34 -18.23 -21.81
N SER A 481 28.71 -17.87 -20.60
CA SER A 481 29.51 -16.66 -20.33
C SER A 481 31.02 -16.86 -20.55
N GLY A 482 31.47 -18.09 -20.78
CA GLY A 482 32.87 -18.47 -20.90
C GLY A 482 33.02 -19.82 -21.61
N LYS A 483 34.25 -20.14 -22.04
CA LYS A 483 34.55 -21.44 -22.65
C LYS A 483 34.28 -22.57 -21.66
N THR A 484 33.38 -23.50 -21.99
CA THR A 484 33.10 -24.68 -21.16
C THR A 484 32.88 -25.92 -22.02
N ASN A 485 33.01 -27.12 -21.44
CA ASN A 485 32.60 -28.36 -22.11
C ASN A 485 31.14 -28.61 -21.75
N GLY A 486 30.26 -28.79 -22.73
CA GLY A 486 28.82 -28.95 -22.51
C GLY A 486 28.26 -30.16 -23.24
N THR A 487 27.36 -30.88 -22.60
CA THR A 487 26.55 -31.95 -23.21
C THR A 487 25.09 -31.55 -23.14
N LEU A 488 24.42 -31.40 -24.28
CA LEU A 488 23.01 -31.03 -24.38
C LEU A 488 22.21 -32.24 -24.88
N VAL A 489 21.35 -32.79 -24.04
CA VAL A 489 20.62 -34.05 -24.28
C VAL A 489 19.13 -33.83 -24.09
N VAL A 490 18.30 -34.46 -24.90
CA VAL A 490 16.84 -34.50 -24.72
C VAL A 490 16.44 -35.87 -24.17
N TYR A 491 15.58 -35.88 -23.14
CA TYR A 491 15.02 -37.07 -22.52
C TYR A 491 13.50 -37.07 -22.64
N ASN A 492 12.90 -38.27 -22.64
CA ASN A 492 11.46 -38.43 -22.46
C ASN A 492 11.09 -38.43 -20.95
N MET A 493 9.78 -38.49 -20.65
CA MET A 493 9.30 -38.48 -19.25
C MET A 493 9.65 -39.73 -18.43
N SER A 494 10.05 -40.84 -19.06
CA SER A 494 10.59 -42.01 -18.36
C SER A 494 12.08 -41.89 -18.00
N GLY A 495 12.73 -40.79 -18.43
CA GLY A 495 14.16 -40.56 -18.23
C GLY A 495 15.05 -41.24 -19.27
N ALA A 496 14.48 -41.84 -20.31
CA ALA A 496 15.25 -42.39 -21.41
C ALA A 496 15.74 -41.27 -22.33
N GLU A 497 17.01 -41.36 -22.74
CA GLU A 497 17.60 -40.44 -23.72
C GLU A 497 16.91 -40.59 -25.08
N VAL A 498 16.49 -39.46 -25.64
CA VAL A 498 15.82 -39.37 -26.94
C VAL A 498 16.83 -38.99 -28.01
N THR A 499 17.64 -37.96 -27.75
CA THR A 499 18.70 -37.53 -28.68
C THR A 499 19.73 -36.65 -27.98
N LEU A 500 20.96 -36.66 -28.50
CA LEU A 500 22.07 -35.80 -28.11
C LEU A 500 22.19 -34.64 -29.11
N LEU A 501 21.94 -33.41 -28.67
CA LEU A 501 22.01 -32.21 -29.49
C LEU A 501 23.43 -31.64 -29.61
N HIS A 502 24.24 -31.79 -28.56
CA HIS A 502 25.63 -31.33 -28.54
C HIS A 502 26.46 -32.07 -27.50
N SER A 503 27.72 -32.36 -27.81
CA SER A 503 28.71 -32.82 -26.82
C SER A 503 30.07 -32.27 -27.20
N GLY A 504 30.56 -31.30 -26.44
CA GLY A 504 31.86 -30.69 -26.69
C GLY A 504 31.96 -29.26 -26.18
N VAL A 505 33.02 -28.56 -26.60
CA VAL A 505 33.32 -27.22 -26.13
C VAL A 505 32.31 -26.19 -26.67
N LEU A 506 31.70 -25.41 -25.78
CA LEU A 506 30.92 -24.21 -26.05
C LEU A 506 31.78 -22.98 -25.73
N MET A 507 31.95 -22.09 -26.70
CA MET A 507 32.64 -20.80 -26.52
C MET A 507 31.70 -19.77 -25.90
N ALA A 508 32.22 -18.72 -25.27
CA ALA A 508 31.40 -17.63 -24.74
C ALA A 508 30.45 -17.07 -25.80
N GLY A 509 29.18 -16.89 -25.46
CA GLY A 509 28.13 -16.39 -26.35
C GLY A 509 26.92 -17.33 -26.46
N MET A 510 26.01 -16.96 -27.35
CA MET A 510 24.75 -17.66 -27.59
C MET A 510 24.90 -18.71 -28.70
N HIS A 511 24.46 -19.93 -28.39
CA HIS A 511 24.44 -21.08 -29.30
C HIS A 511 23.00 -21.50 -29.54
N HIS A 512 22.73 -21.97 -30.75
CA HIS A 512 21.41 -22.40 -31.17
C HIS A 512 21.50 -23.85 -31.64
N PHE A 513 20.62 -24.69 -31.11
CA PHE A 513 20.45 -26.08 -31.51
C PHE A 513 19.00 -26.32 -31.92
N THR A 514 18.74 -27.27 -32.79
CA THR A 514 17.38 -27.63 -33.19
C THR A 514 17.05 -29.00 -32.67
N PHE A 515 15.95 -29.12 -31.93
CA PHE A 515 15.35 -30.39 -31.58
C PHE A 515 14.21 -30.70 -32.56
N ASP A 516 14.38 -31.75 -33.36
CA ASP A 516 13.36 -32.27 -34.26
C ASP A 516 12.64 -33.45 -33.60
N ALA A 517 11.31 -33.34 -33.52
CA ALA A 517 10.41 -34.31 -32.92
C ALA A 517 9.34 -34.80 -33.92
N GLU A 518 9.51 -34.58 -35.24
CA GLU A 518 8.50 -34.94 -36.26
C GLU A 518 8.08 -36.42 -36.21
N ASN A 519 9.02 -37.31 -35.87
CA ASN A 519 8.78 -38.76 -35.75
C ASN A 519 8.71 -39.26 -34.30
N LEU A 520 8.56 -38.36 -33.32
CA LEU A 520 8.48 -38.70 -31.91
C LEU A 520 7.05 -38.59 -31.39
N PRO A 521 6.67 -39.35 -30.33
CA PRO A 521 5.37 -39.20 -29.71
C PRO A 521 5.11 -37.77 -29.24
N LYS A 522 3.89 -37.27 -29.45
CA LYS A 522 3.44 -35.99 -28.87
C LYS A 522 3.48 -36.08 -27.35
N GLY A 523 3.96 -35.04 -26.69
CA GLY A 523 4.12 -35.04 -25.24
C GLY A 523 5.26 -34.17 -24.72
N LEU A 524 5.50 -34.30 -23.41
CA LEU A 524 6.50 -33.53 -22.69
C LEU A 524 7.89 -34.17 -22.83
N TYR A 525 8.90 -33.35 -23.08
CA TYR A 525 10.31 -33.73 -23.13
C TYR A 525 11.14 -32.85 -22.18
N LEU A 526 12.28 -33.38 -21.73
CA LEU A 526 13.24 -32.69 -20.87
C LEU A 526 14.53 -32.44 -21.64
N VAL A 527 14.86 -31.17 -21.90
CA VAL A 527 16.17 -30.78 -22.45
C VAL A 527 17.11 -30.50 -21.31
N ARG A 528 18.23 -31.18 -21.24
CA ARG A 528 19.22 -31.04 -20.17
C ARG A 528 20.57 -30.63 -20.74
N LEU A 529 21.09 -29.51 -20.26
CA LEU A 529 22.48 -29.12 -20.48
C LEU A 529 23.31 -29.52 -19.25
N ILE A 530 24.37 -30.27 -19.48
CA ILE A 530 25.31 -30.76 -18.48
C ILE A 530 26.66 -30.12 -18.77
N THR A 531 27.20 -29.39 -17.80
CA THR A 531 28.55 -28.83 -17.85
C THR A 531 29.32 -29.24 -16.58
N PRO A 532 30.66 -29.14 -16.56
CA PRO A 532 31.42 -29.37 -15.33
C PRO A 532 31.01 -28.47 -14.16
N GLN A 533 30.45 -27.29 -14.45
CA GLN A 533 30.10 -26.28 -13.44
C GLN A 533 28.64 -26.37 -12.98
N GLU A 534 27.70 -26.69 -13.88
CA GLU A 534 26.28 -26.76 -13.56
C GLU A 534 25.45 -27.62 -14.54
N ASN A 535 24.29 -28.07 -14.07
CA ASN A 535 23.28 -28.78 -14.85
C ASN A 535 22.00 -27.95 -14.94
N LYS A 536 21.48 -27.71 -16.15
CA LYS A 536 20.18 -27.06 -16.36
C LYS A 536 19.22 -27.99 -17.08
N THR A 537 17.95 -27.96 -16.68
CA THR A 537 16.88 -28.73 -17.31
C THR A 537 15.73 -27.82 -17.70
N LEU A 538 15.23 -27.97 -18.92
CA LEU A 538 14.12 -27.24 -19.50
C LEU A 538 13.03 -28.23 -19.93
N LYS A 539 11.76 -27.92 -19.64
CA LYS A 539 10.61 -28.71 -20.08
C LYS A 539 10.08 -28.13 -21.39
N ILE A 540 9.88 -28.98 -22.40
CA ILE A 540 9.35 -28.59 -23.70
C ILE A 540 8.19 -29.50 -24.14
N LEU A 541 7.16 -28.94 -24.75
CA LEU A 541 5.94 -29.65 -25.13
C LEU A 541 5.82 -29.77 -26.66
N ALA A 542 5.91 -31.00 -27.18
CA ALA A 542 5.65 -31.31 -28.59
C ALA A 542 4.16 -31.58 -28.80
N GLN A 543 3.53 -30.89 -29.77
CA GLN A 543 2.09 -30.95 -30.03
C GLN A 543 1.67 -31.73 -31.27
#